data_AF-A0A5E4PN43-F1
#
_entry.id   AF-A0A5E4PN43-F1
#
_cell.length_a   1.000
_cell.length_b   1.000
_cell.length_c   1.000
_cell.angle_alpha   90.00
_cell.angle_beta   90.00
_cell.angle_gamma   90.00
#
_symmetry.space_group_name_H-M   'P 1'
#
loop_
_entity.id
_entity.type
_entity.pdbx_description
1 polymer ?
#
loop_
_entity_poly.entity_id
_entity_poly.type
_entity_poly.pdbx_seq_one_letter_code
_entity_poly.pdbx_strand_id
1 'polypeptide(L)'
;MRNETRRTKYVSHVRDNLPKMLDSKVLSQKLKTFKKHSPPGTESESTDERPGRIGPKIVVFDASTGTGRLVLVGDERVSVQGLSSFATIRATACVYAGRWMYEVQLGTKGIMQIGWCTSSCLFSMDTGVGDTANSYGYDGGRVRKWNVATSPYGVAWLPGDVIASCIDLDKGTLEFFRNGVTLGVAFDKVTIGTGLAYFPAVSLAMQEHLFPIEGFAPLQAPPSKDTARATILFKSLDLSYVVVSELLPRFRTSLGLPAQGLTTEPHVAEFYAKAKEQKFPQPRFCALLELLWTFLDEAALCDILEHCVVRECLLFDLASPDMNFTQQIEGLYILCGLMQHRNTRHHLVKYVLFNKITFDNFLNIKCPDDSVLKTVVRKPWWQKPTPK
;
A
#
# COMPACT_ATOMS: atom_id res chain seq x y z
N MET A 1 0.31 33.13 -7.02
CA MET A 1 -0.26 33.77 -5.82
C MET A 1 -1.06 32.84 -4.88
N ARG A 2 -1.89 31.88 -5.32
CA ARG A 2 -2.59 30.95 -4.36
C ARG A 2 -1.71 29.85 -3.75
N ASN A 3 -0.61 29.44 -4.40
CA ASN A 3 0.29 28.40 -3.88
C ASN A 3 1.33 28.91 -2.86
N GLU A 4 1.74 30.18 -2.93
CA GLU A 4 2.63 30.80 -1.93
C GLU A 4 1.97 30.82 -0.55
N THR A 5 0.67 31.10 -0.47
CA THR A 5 -0.05 31.24 0.80
C THR A 5 -0.20 29.91 1.54
N ARG A 6 -0.27 28.78 0.83
CA ARG A 6 -0.30 27.44 1.45
C ARG A 6 1.08 27.01 1.93
N ARG A 7 2.13 27.27 1.15
CA ARG A 7 3.52 26.95 1.49
C ARG A 7 3.99 27.72 2.73
N THR A 8 3.77 29.02 2.78
CA THR A 8 4.19 29.84 3.93
C THR A 8 3.44 29.44 5.21
N LYS A 9 2.14 29.14 5.10
CA LYS A 9 1.32 28.66 6.23
C LYS A 9 1.76 27.28 6.74
N TYR A 10 2.15 26.39 5.83
CA TYR A 10 2.59 25.06 6.19
C TYR A 10 3.98 25.08 6.83
N VAL A 11 4.92 25.83 6.27
CA VAL A 11 6.27 26.01 6.85
C VAL A 11 6.20 26.73 8.20
N SER A 12 5.34 27.75 8.34
CA SER A 12 5.13 28.40 9.65
C SER A 12 4.48 27.43 10.64
N HIS A 13 3.49 26.65 10.23
CA HIS A 13 2.84 25.65 11.08
C HIS A 13 3.81 24.58 11.59
N VAL A 14 4.69 24.07 10.74
CA VAL A 14 5.73 23.12 11.15
C VAL A 14 6.74 23.81 12.07
N ARG A 15 7.20 25.03 11.74
CA ARG A 15 8.14 25.80 12.57
C ARG A 15 7.59 26.06 13.98
N ASP A 16 6.30 26.38 14.12
CA ASP A 16 5.66 26.72 15.39
C ASP A 16 5.33 25.48 16.25
N ASN A 17 5.14 24.31 15.63
CA ASN A 17 4.77 23.07 16.34
C ASN A 17 5.92 22.07 16.51
N LEU A 18 7.04 22.26 15.79
CA LEU A 18 8.23 21.43 15.91
C LEU A 18 8.73 21.26 17.36
N PRO A 19 8.75 22.31 18.22
CA PRO A 19 9.14 22.15 19.62
C PRO A 19 8.16 21.28 20.44
N LYS A 20 6.86 21.34 20.13
CA LYS A 20 5.80 20.63 20.87
C LYS A 20 5.69 19.16 20.48
N MET A 21 6.01 18.83 19.23
CA MET A 21 6.05 17.45 18.74
C MET A 21 7.21 16.63 19.32
N LEU A 22 8.14 17.28 20.00
CA LEU A 22 9.32 16.66 20.61
C LEU A 22 9.12 16.31 22.11
N ASP A 23 7.98 16.67 22.73
CA ASP A 23 7.70 16.44 24.15
C ASP A 23 6.70 15.27 24.41
N SER A 24 7.09 14.31 25.26
CA SER A 24 6.57 12.93 25.32
C SER A 24 5.45 12.62 26.33
N LYS A 25 4.59 13.57 26.73
CA LYS A 25 3.59 13.32 27.80
C LYS A 25 2.19 13.90 27.56
N VAL A 26 1.34 13.26 26.74
CA VAL A 26 -0.12 13.30 26.93
C VAL A 26 -0.77 12.09 26.24
N LEU A 27 -1.39 11.18 27.00
CA LEU A 27 -2.67 10.51 26.64
C LEU A 27 -3.11 9.52 27.74
N SER A 28 -4.07 9.95 28.54
CA SER A 28 -4.94 9.06 29.31
C SER A 28 -6.34 9.64 29.31
N GLN A 29 -7.33 8.94 28.71
CA GLN A 29 -8.70 8.86 29.23
C GLN A 29 -9.56 7.85 28.46
N LYS A 30 -10.26 7.03 29.24
CA LYS A 30 -11.28 6.04 28.88
C LYS A 30 -12.61 6.72 28.54
N LEU A 31 -13.41 6.09 27.67
CA LEU A 31 -14.88 6.03 27.81
C LEU A 31 -15.44 4.79 27.07
N LYS A 32 -16.24 3.99 27.77
CA LYS A 32 -17.09 2.90 27.25
C LYS A 32 -18.45 2.97 27.96
N THR A 33 -19.53 2.82 27.20
CA THR A 33 -20.83 2.13 27.46
C THR A 33 -21.74 2.45 26.24
N PHE A 34 -22.53 1.57 25.61
CA PHE A 34 -23.56 0.60 26.06
C PHE A 34 -23.85 -0.48 24.99
N LYS A 35 -24.42 -1.63 25.42
CA LYS A 35 -24.90 -2.78 24.61
C LYS A 35 -26.30 -2.57 24.00
N LYS A 36 -26.56 -3.18 22.83
CA LYS A 36 -27.88 -3.71 22.43
C LYS A 36 -27.72 -5.02 21.63
N HIS A 37 -28.66 -5.94 21.84
CA HIS A 37 -28.58 -7.38 21.56
C HIS A 37 -28.63 -7.82 20.08
N SER A 38 -28.10 -9.02 19.86
CA SER A 38 -27.76 -9.75 18.63
C SER A 38 -28.80 -10.81 18.19
N PRO A 39 -28.86 -11.19 16.90
CA PRO A 39 -29.36 -12.49 16.43
C PRO A 39 -28.25 -13.56 16.41
N PRO A 40 -28.59 -14.87 16.42
CA PRO A 40 -27.66 -15.95 16.74
C PRO A 40 -26.76 -16.30 15.56
N GLY A 41 -25.45 -16.46 15.85
CA GLY A 41 -24.44 -16.98 14.93
C GLY A 41 -23.54 -15.95 14.24
N THR A 42 -23.37 -14.74 14.78
CA THR A 42 -22.39 -13.77 14.27
C THR A 42 -20.99 -14.11 14.79
N GLU A 43 -20.31 -15.05 14.13
CA GLU A 43 -18.87 -14.81 13.93
C GLU A 43 -18.80 -13.54 13.09
N SER A 44 -18.28 -12.48 13.69
CA SER A 44 -18.18 -11.15 13.09
C SER A 44 -17.82 -11.26 11.61
N GLU A 45 -18.55 -10.54 10.76
CA GLU A 45 -18.16 -10.17 9.39
C GLU A 45 -16.81 -9.46 9.45
N SER A 46 -15.75 -10.23 9.68
CA SER A 46 -14.39 -9.75 9.70
C SER A 46 -14.07 -9.48 8.24
N THR A 47 -13.80 -8.23 7.94
CA THR A 47 -13.28 -7.82 6.63
C THR A 47 -11.92 -8.45 6.44
N ASP A 48 -11.63 -8.89 5.21
CA ASP A 48 -10.27 -9.30 4.86
C ASP A 48 -9.44 -8.03 4.66
N GLU A 49 -8.42 -7.82 5.50
CA GLU A 49 -7.58 -6.61 5.44
C GLU A 49 -6.39 -6.75 4.48
N ARG A 50 -6.30 -7.83 3.70
CA ARG A 50 -5.23 -7.96 2.70
C ARG A 50 -5.33 -6.82 1.66
N PRO A 51 -4.25 -6.04 1.44
CA PRO A 51 -4.24 -4.93 0.49
C PRO A 51 -4.60 -5.39 -0.92
N GLY A 52 -5.34 -4.55 -1.67
CA GLY A 52 -5.75 -4.87 -3.04
C GLY A 52 -7.08 -5.61 -3.17
N ARG A 53 -7.83 -5.79 -2.08
CA ARG A 53 -9.14 -6.45 -2.03
C ARG A 53 -10.16 -5.68 -1.20
N ILE A 54 -11.44 -5.83 -1.54
CA ILE A 54 -12.59 -5.31 -0.78
C ILE A 54 -13.61 -6.43 -0.62
N GLY A 55 -14.17 -6.58 0.57
CA GLY A 55 -15.25 -7.53 0.86
C GLY A 55 -14.97 -8.40 2.09
N PRO A 56 -15.92 -9.30 2.42
CA PRO A 56 -15.82 -10.16 3.59
C PRO A 56 -14.63 -11.12 3.51
N LYS A 57 -14.14 -11.59 4.68
CA LYS A 57 -13.11 -12.63 4.77
C LYS A 57 -13.51 -13.92 4.07
N ILE A 58 -14.74 -14.38 4.29
CA ILE A 58 -15.30 -15.53 3.59
C ILE A 58 -15.98 -15.03 2.32
N VAL A 59 -15.50 -15.51 1.17
CA VAL A 59 -16.09 -15.20 -0.14
C VAL A 59 -17.16 -16.21 -0.47
N VAL A 60 -18.33 -15.73 -0.83
CA VAL A 60 -19.46 -16.55 -1.29
C VAL A 60 -20.06 -15.91 -2.54
N PHE A 61 -20.99 -16.60 -3.21
CA PHE A 61 -21.75 -15.96 -4.28
C PHE A 61 -22.75 -14.95 -3.72
N ASP A 62 -22.75 -13.76 -4.31
CA ASP A 62 -23.68 -12.69 -3.97
C ASP A 62 -24.98 -12.86 -4.76
N ALA A 63 -25.97 -13.44 -4.09
CA ALA A 63 -27.31 -13.65 -4.64
C ALA A 63 -27.98 -12.37 -5.17
N SER A 64 -27.59 -11.18 -4.66
CA SER A 64 -28.15 -9.90 -5.13
C SER A 64 -27.63 -9.48 -6.50
N THR A 65 -26.51 -10.08 -6.96
CA THR A 65 -25.88 -9.78 -8.25
C THR A 65 -26.34 -10.70 -9.38
N GLY A 66 -27.16 -11.70 -9.05
CA GLY A 66 -27.60 -12.72 -9.99
C GLY A 66 -28.42 -12.15 -11.15
N THR A 67 -28.04 -12.53 -12.36
CA THR A 67 -28.83 -12.33 -13.59
C THR A 67 -29.33 -13.68 -14.07
N GLY A 68 -30.62 -13.78 -14.39
CA GLY A 68 -31.26 -15.04 -14.73
C GLY A 68 -31.63 -15.88 -13.51
N ARG A 69 -32.03 -17.13 -13.74
CA ARG A 69 -32.41 -18.05 -12.66
C ARG A 69 -31.21 -18.88 -12.26
N LEU A 70 -30.82 -18.76 -11.00
CA LEU A 70 -29.72 -19.50 -10.38
C LEU A 70 -30.24 -20.20 -9.13
N VAL A 71 -29.68 -21.37 -8.84
CA VAL A 71 -29.85 -22.03 -7.55
C VAL A 71 -28.49 -22.04 -6.87
N LEU A 72 -28.46 -21.49 -5.66
CA LEU A 72 -27.33 -21.63 -4.76
C LEU A 72 -27.56 -22.86 -3.90
N VAL A 73 -26.63 -23.82 -3.95
CA VAL A 73 -26.77 -25.12 -3.29
C VAL A 73 -25.88 -25.13 -2.04
N GLY A 74 -26.47 -25.51 -0.90
CA GLY A 74 -25.80 -25.59 0.40
C GLY A 74 -25.93 -24.32 1.24
N ASP A 75 -25.76 -24.47 2.56
CA ASP A 75 -25.94 -23.39 3.55
C ASP A 75 -24.94 -22.23 3.38
N GLU A 76 -23.79 -22.50 2.76
CA GLU A 76 -22.71 -21.52 2.58
C GLU A 76 -22.78 -20.72 1.27
N ARG A 77 -23.75 -20.95 0.38
CA ARG A 77 -23.91 -20.23 -0.91
C ARG A 77 -22.67 -20.25 -1.81
N VAL A 78 -21.93 -21.34 -1.78
CA VAL A 78 -20.66 -21.49 -2.50
C VAL A 78 -20.79 -22.34 -3.76
N SER A 79 -21.86 -23.14 -3.89
CA SER A 79 -22.15 -23.92 -5.09
C SER A 79 -23.28 -23.27 -5.88
N VAL A 80 -23.21 -23.30 -7.20
CA VAL A 80 -24.18 -22.61 -8.06
C VAL A 80 -24.53 -23.43 -9.29
N GLN A 81 -25.82 -23.42 -9.64
CA GLN A 81 -26.38 -24.04 -10.84
C GLN A 81 -27.19 -23.03 -11.64
N GLY A 82 -26.98 -23.00 -12.96
CA GLY A 82 -27.80 -22.23 -13.90
C GLY A 82 -29.12 -22.93 -14.22
N LEU A 83 -30.24 -22.21 -14.14
CA LEU A 83 -31.59 -22.71 -14.50
C LEU A 83 -32.20 -22.00 -15.70
N SER A 84 -31.42 -21.17 -16.38
CA SER A 84 -31.86 -20.40 -17.53
C SER A 84 -30.83 -20.46 -18.65
N SER A 85 -31.15 -19.92 -19.83
CA SER A 85 -30.28 -20.01 -21.02
C SER A 85 -28.83 -19.64 -20.73
N PHE A 86 -28.62 -18.55 -20.01
CA PHE A 86 -27.32 -18.16 -19.49
C PHE A 86 -27.50 -17.29 -18.23
N ALA A 87 -27.04 -17.78 -17.09
CA ALA A 87 -27.24 -17.12 -15.80
C ALA A 87 -25.90 -16.70 -15.22
N THR A 88 -25.78 -15.47 -14.74
CA THR A 88 -24.51 -14.88 -14.30
C THR A 88 -24.57 -14.44 -12.84
N ILE A 89 -23.53 -14.72 -12.06
CA ILE A 89 -23.42 -14.29 -10.67
C ILE A 89 -22.00 -13.87 -10.32
N ARG A 90 -21.87 -12.95 -9.37
CA ARG A 90 -20.59 -12.49 -8.82
C ARG A 90 -20.38 -13.00 -7.41
N ALA A 91 -19.14 -13.02 -6.98
CA ALA A 91 -18.78 -13.20 -5.59
C ALA A 91 -19.00 -11.92 -4.75
N THR A 92 -19.00 -12.06 -3.42
CA THR A 92 -19.16 -10.95 -2.45
C THR A 92 -17.93 -10.06 -2.28
N ALA A 93 -16.79 -10.43 -2.87
CA ALA A 93 -15.53 -9.70 -2.76
C ALA A 93 -14.93 -9.39 -4.13
N CYS A 94 -14.21 -8.28 -4.21
CA CYS A 94 -13.50 -7.85 -5.41
C CYS A 94 -12.05 -7.47 -5.11
N VAL A 95 -11.25 -7.43 -6.17
CA VAL A 95 -9.82 -7.11 -6.12
C VAL A 95 -9.51 -5.96 -7.06
N TYR A 96 -8.64 -5.05 -6.64
CA TYR A 96 -8.32 -3.81 -7.37
C TYR A 96 -6.80 -3.57 -7.53
N ALA A 97 -5.95 -4.35 -6.86
CA ALA A 97 -4.50 -4.33 -7.00
C ALA A 97 -3.91 -5.69 -6.59
N GLY A 98 -2.66 -5.99 -6.94
CA GLY A 98 -1.99 -7.24 -6.57
C GLY A 98 -2.38 -8.44 -7.43
N ARG A 99 -2.04 -9.63 -6.94
CA ARG A 99 -2.29 -10.91 -7.60
C ARG A 99 -3.26 -11.76 -6.82
N TRP A 100 -4.28 -12.26 -7.50
CA TRP A 100 -5.38 -12.98 -6.88
C TRP A 100 -5.79 -14.16 -7.73
N MET A 101 -6.27 -15.19 -7.06
CA MET A 101 -6.84 -16.34 -7.73
C MET A 101 -8.02 -16.88 -6.95
N TYR A 102 -8.89 -17.57 -7.67
CA TYR A 102 -9.86 -18.48 -7.11
C TYR A 102 -9.92 -19.74 -7.98
N GLU A 103 -10.43 -20.82 -7.40
CA GLU A 103 -10.65 -22.07 -8.09
C GLU A 103 -12.12 -22.47 -8.02
N VAL A 104 -12.57 -23.16 -9.06
CA VAL A 104 -13.88 -23.80 -9.10
C VAL A 104 -13.70 -25.23 -9.60
N GLN A 105 -14.40 -26.17 -8.98
CA GLN A 105 -14.52 -27.52 -9.49
C GLN A 105 -15.77 -27.61 -10.36
N LEU A 106 -15.61 -28.14 -11.57
CA LEU A 106 -16.70 -28.28 -12.51
C LEU A 106 -17.58 -29.48 -12.13
N GLY A 107 -18.89 -29.28 -11.99
CA GLY A 107 -19.83 -30.39 -11.88
C GLY A 107 -20.23 -30.96 -13.24
N THR A 108 -20.17 -30.12 -14.27
CA THR A 108 -20.52 -30.46 -15.66
C THR A 108 -19.45 -29.93 -16.63
N LYS A 109 -19.58 -30.26 -17.92
CA LYS A 109 -18.61 -29.88 -18.96
C LYS A 109 -19.19 -29.01 -20.06
N GLY A 110 -20.43 -28.56 -19.92
CA GLY A 110 -21.10 -27.80 -20.96
C GLY A 110 -20.59 -26.36 -20.99
N ILE A 111 -21.48 -25.47 -21.43
CA ILE A 111 -21.13 -24.08 -21.72
C ILE A 111 -21.17 -23.27 -20.43
N MET A 112 -20.00 -22.82 -20.00
CA MET A 112 -19.83 -21.94 -18.85
C MET A 112 -18.75 -20.91 -19.20
N GLN A 113 -18.81 -19.73 -18.58
CA GLN A 113 -17.73 -18.74 -18.64
C GLN A 113 -17.27 -18.44 -17.22
N ILE A 114 -16.01 -18.73 -16.92
CA ILE A 114 -15.41 -18.51 -15.61
C ILE A 114 -14.40 -17.36 -15.73
N GLY A 115 -14.50 -16.36 -14.87
CA GLY A 115 -13.48 -15.32 -14.82
C GLY A 115 -13.83 -14.12 -13.94
N TRP A 116 -13.54 -12.93 -14.45
CA TRP A 116 -13.57 -11.70 -13.66
C TRP A 116 -14.44 -10.65 -14.33
N CYS A 117 -15.14 -9.83 -13.56
CA CYS A 117 -15.87 -8.69 -14.08
C CYS A 117 -15.93 -7.53 -13.08
N THR A 118 -16.10 -6.31 -13.58
CA THR A 118 -16.38 -5.16 -12.71
C THR A 118 -17.85 -5.07 -12.32
N SER A 119 -18.14 -4.29 -11.29
CA SER A 119 -19.51 -4.00 -10.85
C SER A 119 -20.35 -3.30 -11.93
N SER A 120 -19.72 -2.54 -12.84
CA SER A 120 -20.38 -1.85 -13.94
C SER A 120 -20.80 -2.76 -15.10
N CYS A 121 -20.39 -4.03 -15.09
CA CYS A 121 -20.79 -4.96 -16.15
C CYS A 121 -22.29 -5.26 -16.05
N LEU A 122 -23.00 -5.15 -17.17
CA LEU A 122 -24.40 -5.53 -17.25
C LEU A 122 -24.49 -6.82 -18.07
N PHE A 123 -25.09 -7.84 -17.48
CA PHE A 123 -25.30 -9.14 -18.12
C PHE A 123 -26.78 -9.35 -18.40
N SER A 124 -27.08 -10.25 -19.33
CA SER A 124 -28.43 -10.69 -19.66
C SER A 124 -28.50 -12.21 -19.71
N MET A 125 -29.59 -12.74 -20.24
CA MET A 125 -29.79 -14.18 -20.45
C MET A 125 -29.01 -14.73 -21.66
N ASP A 126 -28.41 -13.83 -22.44
CA ASP A 126 -27.66 -14.11 -23.66
C ASP A 126 -26.22 -13.61 -23.59
N THR A 127 -25.85 -12.90 -22.51
CA THR A 127 -24.50 -12.38 -22.28
C THR A 127 -23.98 -12.77 -20.90
N GLY A 128 -22.69 -13.04 -20.80
CA GLY A 128 -22.03 -13.44 -19.56
C GLY A 128 -20.61 -12.91 -19.43
N VAL A 129 -19.86 -13.52 -18.52
CA VAL A 129 -18.51 -13.11 -18.16
C VAL A 129 -17.59 -13.20 -19.39
N GLY A 130 -17.08 -12.05 -19.82
CA GLY A 130 -16.27 -11.91 -21.01
C GLY A 130 -17.02 -11.27 -22.19
N ASP A 131 -18.32 -11.01 -22.10
CA ASP A 131 -19.07 -10.32 -23.18
C ASP A 131 -19.07 -8.79 -23.05
N THR A 132 -18.47 -8.25 -21.99
CA THR A 132 -18.34 -6.80 -21.77
C THR A 132 -16.87 -6.36 -21.78
N ALA A 133 -16.60 -5.07 -22.02
CA ALA A 133 -15.25 -4.53 -22.09
C ALA A 133 -14.42 -4.75 -20.81
N ASN A 134 -15.08 -4.72 -19.64
CA ASN A 134 -14.45 -4.88 -18.32
C ASN A 134 -14.78 -6.25 -17.69
N SER A 135 -15.03 -7.26 -18.52
CA SER A 135 -15.11 -8.65 -18.08
C SER A 135 -14.25 -9.56 -18.95
N TYR A 136 -13.72 -10.60 -18.34
CA TYR A 136 -12.76 -11.52 -18.95
C TYR A 136 -13.15 -12.93 -18.53
N GLY A 137 -13.43 -13.81 -19.49
CA GLY A 137 -13.93 -15.15 -19.22
C GLY A 137 -13.21 -16.24 -20.02
N TYR A 138 -13.13 -17.43 -19.44
CA TYR A 138 -12.72 -18.66 -20.12
C TYR A 138 -13.89 -19.66 -20.16
N ASP A 139 -14.13 -20.19 -21.35
CA ASP A 139 -15.14 -21.19 -21.67
C ASP A 139 -14.41 -22.43 -22.23
N GLY A 140 -14.13 -23.40 -21.36
CA GLY A 140 -13.51 -24.67 -21.74
C GLY A 140 -14.47 -25.63 -22.44
N GLY A 141 -15.78 -25.36 -22.41
CA GLY A 141 -16.77 -26.11 -23.19
C GLY A 141 -16.66 -25.79 -24.68
N ARG A 142 -16.31 -24.53 -25.00
CA ARG A 142 -16.04 -24.06 -26.37
C ARG A 142 -14.55 -23.85 -26.68
N VAL A 143 -13.67 -24.07 -25.70
CA VAL A 143 -12.21 -23.90 -25.79
C VAL A 143 -11.83 -22.48 -26.25
N ARG A 144 -12.41 -21.50 -25.58
CA ARG A 144 -12.35 -20.09 -25.96
C ARG A 144 -12.18 -19.17 -24.76
N LYS A 145 -11.50 -18.06 -24.97
CA LYS A 145 -11.50 -16.90 -24.07
C LYS A 145 -12.40 -15.81 -24.62
N TRP A 146 -12.94 -14.99 -23.74
CA TRP A 146 -13.96 -13.97 -24.02
C TRP A 146 -13.59 -12.63 -23.37
N ASN A 147 -13.53 -11.57 -24.18
CA ASN A 147 -13.53 -10.17 -23.76
C ASN A 147 -14.10 -9.31 -24.90
N VAL A 148 -15.41 -9.03 -24.88
CA VAL A 148 -16.26 -8.49 -25.96
C VAL A 148 -16.34 -9.41 -27.18
N ALA A 149 -15.20 -9.84 -27.71
CA ALA A 149 -15.07 -10.84 -28.73
C ALA A 149 -14.43 -12.12 -28.17
N THR A 150 -14.61 -13.22 -28.89
CA THR A 150 -14.03 -14.51 -28.53
C THR A 150 -12.83 -14.89 -29.39
N SER A 151 -11.85 -15.57 -28.79
CA SER A 151 -10.72 -16.17 -29.50
C SER A 151 -10.38 -17.56 -28.93
N PRO A 152 -9.76 -18.46 -29.73
CA PRO A 152 -9.32 -19.76 -29.24
C PRO A 152 -8.35 -19.65 -28.05
N TYR A 153 -8.57 -20.45 -27.01
CA TYR A 153 -7.71 -20.47 -25.83
C TYR A 153 -7.97 -21.71 -24.97
N GLY A 154 -6.92 -22.24 -24.33
CA GLY A 154 -7.01 -23.34 -23.38
C GLY A 154 -7.30 -24.68 -24.05
N VAL A 155 -7.91 -25.59 -23.28
CA VAL A 155 -8.25 -26.95 -23.70
C VAL A 155 -9.69 -27.28 -23.33
N ALA A 156 -10.23 -28.39 -23.84
CA ALA A 156 -11.56 -28.86 -23.44
C ALA A 156 -11.52 -29.38 -21.99
N TRP A 157 -12.47 -28.93 -21.17
CA TRP A 157 -12.63 -29.39 -19.78
C TRP A 157 -13.55 -30.61 -19.66
N LEU A 158 -13.52 -31.25 -18.50
CA LEU A 158 -14.34 -32.39 -18.12
C LEU A 158 -14.99 -32.17 -16.76
N PRO A 159 -16.08 -32.88 -16.43
CA PRO A 159 -16.64 -32.85 -15.09
C PRO A 159 -15.59 -33.34 -14.09
N GLY A 160 -15.50 -32.68 -12.95
CA GLY A 160 -14.51 -32.93 -11.90
C GLY A 160 -13.21 -32.14 -12.06
N ASP A 161 -12.94 -31.53 -13.22
CA ASP A 161 -11.77 -30.66 -13.38
C ASP A 161 -11.84 -29.46 -12.45
N VAL A 162 -10.67 -29.05 -11.97
CA VAL A 162 -10.46 -27.82 -11.22
C VAL A 162 -9.93 -26.76 -12.17
N ILE A 163 -10.67 -25.65 -12.28
CA ILE A 163 -10.27 -24.49 -13.06
C ILE A 163 -9.85 -23.37 -12.11
N ALA A 164 -8.59 -22.96 -12.18
CA ALA A 164 -8.09 -21.78 -11.50
C ALA A 164 -8.13 -20.57 -12.43
N SER A 165 -8.56 -19.43 -11.90
CA SER A 165 -8.56 -18.15 -12.59
C SER A 165 -7.68 -17.17 -11.83
N CYS A 166 -6.53 -16.82 -12.41
CA CYS A 166 -5.50 -15.98 -11.81
C CYS A 166 -5.46 -14.61 -12.49
N ILE A 167 -5.63 -13.54 -11.72
CA ILE A 167 -5.53 -12.15 -12.19
C ILE A 167 -4.35 -11.48 -11.50
N ASP A 168 -3.50 -10.84 -12.30
CA ASP A 168 -2.37 -10.02 -11.86
C ASP A 168 -2.65 -8.57 -12.29
N LEU A 169 -3.18 -7.79 -11.35
CA LEU A 169 -3.53 -6.39 -11.57
C LEU A 169 -2.31 -5.47 -11.53
N ASP A 170 -1.17 -5.95 -11.07
CA ASP A 170 0.09 -5.19 -11.10
C ASP A 170 0.68 -5.20 -12.53
N LYS A 171 0.49 -6.31 -13.25
CA LYS A 171 0.94 -6.46 -14.64
C LYS A 171 -0.18 -6.30 -15.68
N GLY A 172 -1.44 -6.26 -15.25
CA GLY A 172 -2.58 -6.27 -16.15
C GLY A 172 -2.70 -7.59 -16.94
N THR A 173 -2.36 -8.73 -16.32
CA THR A 173 -2.43 -10.04 -16.97
C THR A 173 -3.44 -10.96 -16.29
N LEU A 174 -4.01 -11.91 -17.04
CA LEU A 174 -4.92 -12.93 -16.53
C LEU A 174 -4.62 -14.27 -17.20
N GLU A 175 -4.51 -15.32 -16.40
CA GLU A 175 -4.16 -16.67 -16.81
C GLU A 175 -5.06 -17.70 -16.13
N PHE A 176 -5.34 -18.81 -16.82
CA PHE A 176 -6.12 -19.92 -16.28
C PHE A 176 -5.26 -21.18 -16.12
N PHE A 177 -5.67 -22.02 -15.18
CA PHE A 177 -5.06 -23.32 -14.93
C PHE A 177 -6.14 -24.40 -14.94
N ARG A 178 -5.78 -25.60 -15.39
CA ARG A 178 -6.60 -26.80 -15.27
C ARG A 178 -5.83 -27.83 -14.44
N ASN A 179 -6.41 -28.24 -13.31
CA ASN A 179 -5.81 -29.22 -12.39
C ASN A 179 -4.35 -28.85 -12.04
N GLY A 180 -4.10 -27.56 -11.76
CA GLY A 180 -2.78 -27.02 -11.44
C GLY A 180 -1.84 -26.79 -12.63
N VAL A 181 -2.21 -27.19 -13.86
CA VAL A 181 -1.41 -26.98 -15.07
C VAL A 181 -1.83 -25.70 -15.77
N THR A 182 -0.86 -24.82 -16.05
CA THR A 182 -1.07 -23.57 -16.78
C THR A 182 -1.65 -23.81 -18.18
N LEU A 183 -2.61 -22.96 -18.58
CA LEU A 183 -3.13 -22.87 -19.94
C LEU A 183 -2.51 -21.69 -20.73
N GLY A 184 -1.50 -21.03 -20.17
CA GLY A 184 -0.84 -19.83 -20.69
C GLY A 184 -1.63 -18.54 -20.44
N VAL A 185 -1.00 -17.38 -20.67
CA VAL A 185 -1.65 -16.07 -20.49
C VAL A 185 -2.85 -15.93 -21.43
N ALA A 186 -4.04 -15.74 -20.84
CA ALA A 186 -5.27 -15.50 -21.58
C ALA A 186 -5.39 -14.03 -22.01
N PHE A 187 -5.07 -13.11 -21.12
CA PHE A 187 -5.15 -11.68 -21.38
C PHE A 187 -3.90 -10.98 -20.85
N ASP A 188 -3.31 -10.09 -21.64
CA ASP A 188 -2.10 -9.33 -21.31
C ASP A 188 -2.35 -7.81 -21.22
N LYS A 189 -3.63 -7.41 -21.31
CA LYS A 189 -4.11 -6.02 -21.30
C LYS A 189 -5.40 -5.90 -20.49
N VAL A 190 -5.42 -6.48 -19.30
CA VAL A 190 -6.51 -6.27 -18.35
C VAL A 190 -6.53 -4.78 -17.98
N THR A 191 -7.69 -4.14 -18.11
CA THR A 191 -7.83 -2.72 -17.80
C THR A 191 -7.66 -2.49 -16.30
N ILE A 192 -6.74 -1.60 -15.93
CA ILE A 192 -6.42 -1.25 -14.54
C ILE A 192 -6.53 0.26 -14.34
N GLY A 193 -6.80 0.69 -13.11
CA GLY A 193 -6.88 2.10 -12.75
C GLY A 193 -7.93 2.41 -11.70
N THR A 194 -8.01 3.67 -11.33
CA THR A 194 -8.93 4.16 -10.29
C THR A 194 -10.38 3.83 -10.62
N GLY A 195 -11.11 3.28 -9.65
CA GLY A 195 -12.52 2.92 -9.80
C GLY A 195 -12.77 1.56 -10.46
N LEU A 196 -11.72 0.81 -10.79
CA LEU A 196 -11.85 -0.55 -11.33
C LEU A 196 -11.52 -1.59 -10.26
N ALA A 197 -12.52 -2.41 -9.93
CA ALA A 197 -12.36 -3.58 -9.08
C ALA A 197 -13.06 -4.77 -9.72
N TYR A 198 -12.40 -5.91 -9.70
CA TYR A 198 -12.81 -7.13 -10.36
C TYR A 198 -13.34 -8.14 -9.34
N PHE A 199 -14.57 -8.59 -9.56
CA PHE A 199 -15.21 -9.65 -8.82
C PHE A 199 -14.97 -10.97 -9.56
N PRO A 200 -14.65 -12.07 -8.85
CA PRO A 200 -14.87 -13.41 -9.37
C PRO A 200 -16.31 -13.53 -9.83
N ALA A 201 -16.51 -14.04 -11.03
CA ALA A 201 -17.82 -14.18 -11.63
C ALA A 201 -17.88 -15.41 -12.52
N VAL A 202 -19.08 -15.98 -12.62
CA VAL A 202 -19.35 -17.13 -13.46
C VAL A 202 -20.66 -16.94 -14.21
N SER A 203 -20.69 -17.40 -15.46
CA SER A 203 -21.91 -17.53 -16.26
C SER A 203 -22.13 -18.98 -16.62
N LEU A 204 -23.35 -19.47 -16.41
CA LEU A 204 -23.70 -20.88 -16.52
C LEU A 204 -24.88 -21.04 -17.47
N ALA A 205 -24.73 -21.92 -18.47
CA ALA A 205 -25.87 -22.35 -19.25
C ALA A 205 -26.82 -23.21 -18.39
N MET A 206 -28.02 -23.47 -18.92
CA MET A 206 -29.04 -24.25 -18.23
C MET A 206 -28.49 -25.64 -17.83
N GLN A 207 -28.69 -26.00 -16.56
CA GLN A 207 -28.22 -27.22 -15.88
C GLN A 207 -26.72 -27.29 -15.59
N GLU A 208 -25.91 -26.35 -16.08
CA GLU A 208 -24.50 -26.30 -15.77
C GLU A 208 -24.28 -25.84 -14.33
N HIS A 209 -23.29 -26.44 -13.66
CA HIS A 209 -23.02 -26.17 -12.26
C HIS A 209 -21.56 -26.39 -11.89
N LEU A 210 -21.16 -25.68 -10.84
CA LEU A 210 -19.81 -25.73 -10.27
C LEU A 210 -19.85 -25.61 -8.76
N PHE A 211 -18.78 -26.08 -8.13
CA PHE A 211 -18.60 -26.17 -6.69
C PHE A 211 -17.32 -25.44 -6.29
N PRO A 212 -17.23 -24.90 -5.06
CA PRO A 212 -15.95 -24.49 -4.50
C PRO A 212 -15.13 -25.75 -4.21
N ILE A 213 -13.82 -25.59 -4.01
CA ILE A 213 -12.98 -26.67 -3.51
C ILE A 213 -12.94 -26.61 -1.98
N GLU A 214 -13.26 -27.73 -1.33
CA GLU A 214 -13.19 -27.90 0.12
C GLU A 214 -11.73 -27.75 0.60
N GLY A 215 -11.47 -26.86 1.58
CA GLY A 215 -10.12 -26.64 2.13
C GLY A 215 -9.22 -25.67 1.35
N PHE A 216 -9.79 -24.83 0.48
CA PHE A 216 -9.03 -23.91 -0.39
C PHE A 216 -8.01 -23.03 0.37
N ALA A 217 -6.73 -23.14 -0.06
CA ALA A 217 -5.64 -22.25 0.29
C ALA A 217 -5.08 -21.62 -1.01
N PRO A 218 -4.94 -20.28 -1.11
CA PRO A 218 -4.36 -19.65 -2.30
C PRO A 218 -2.95 -20.21 -2.59
N LEU A 219 -2.55 -20.34 -3.88
CA LEU A 219 -1.19 -20.81 -4.29
C LEU A 219 -0.07 -20.04 -3.59
N GLN A 220 -0.36 -18.81 -3.19
CA GLN A 220 0.54 -17.99 -2.42
C GLN A 220 -0.10 -17.74 -1.04
N ALA A 221 0.53 -18.28 0.00
CA ALA A 221 0.29 -17.82 1.35
C ALA A 221 0.39 -16.28 1.37
N PRO A 222 -0.44 -15.55 2.15
CA PRO A 222 -0.22 -14.12 2.37
C PRO A 222 1.26 -13.94 2.65
N PRO A 223 1.97 -12.98 2.03
CA PRO A 223 3.42 -12.96 2.00
C PRO A 223 3.93 -12.72 3.41
N SER A 224 3.90 -13.73 4.27
CA SER A 224 3.72 -13.57 5.71
C SER A 224 4.91 -12.90 6.35
N LYS A 225 6.07 -13.00 5.71
CA LYS A 225 7.26 -12.21 6.03
C LYS A 225 7.08 -10.74 5.67
N ASP A 226 6.58 -10.42 4.48
CA ASP A 226 6.35 -9.04 4.03
C ASP A 226 5.09 -8.44 4.65
N THR A 227 4.05 -9.24 4.95
CA THR A 227 2.88 -8.83 5.72
C THR A 227 3.22 -8.68 7.19
N ALA A 228 4.06 -9.54 7.80
CA ALA A 228 4.55 -9.31 9.16
C ALA A 228 5.51 -8.12 9.23
N ARG A 229 6.39 -7.94 8.25
CA ARG A 229 7.22 -6.73 8.10
C ARG A 229 6.34 -5.50 7.91
N ALA A 230 5.31 -5.58 7.09
CA ALA A 230 4.32 -4.53 6.89
C ALA A 230 3.48 -4.29 8.14
N THR A 231 3.07 -5.31 8.88
CA THR A 231 2.34 -5.14 10.15
C THR A 231 3.24 -4.54 11.23
N ILE A 232 4.53 -4.88 11.27
CA ILE A 232 5.51 -4.23 12.16
C ILE A 232 5.73 -2.78 11.70
N LEU A 233 5.84 -2.54 10.40
CA LEU A 233 6.00 -1.22 9.80
C LEU A 233 4.77 -0.36 10.03
N PHE A 234 3.57 -0.84 9.73
CA PHE A 234 2.28 -0.20 9.96
C PHE A 234 2.02 -0.02 11.45
N LYS A 235 2.25 -0.99 12.34
CA LYS A 235 2.21 -0.75 13.79
C LYS A 235 3.20 0.33 14.25
N SER A 236 4.29 0.55 13.51
CA SER A 236 5.25 1.65 13.76
C SER A 236 4.93 2.95 13.02
N LEU A 237 3.97 2.95 12.08
CA LEU A 237 3.55 4.10 11.27
C LEU A 237 2.12 4.57 11.60
N ASP A 238 1.33 3.79 12.34
CA ASP A 238 -0.08 4.03 12.65
C ASP A 238 -0.28 5.06 13.79
N LEU A 239 0.41 6.19 13.67
CA LEU A 239 0.10 7.42 14.37
C LEU A 239 0.14 8.55 13.33
N SER A 240 -1.02 8.77 12.71
CA SER A 240 -1.26 9.92 11.86
C SER A 240 -0.87 11.22 12.59
N TYR A 241 -0.12 12.08 11.89
CA TYR A 241 0.57 13.30 12.37
C TYR A 241 1.90 13.12 13.13
N VAL A 242 2.29 11.91 13.53
CA VAL A 242 3.53 11.59 14.30
C VAL A 242 4.60 10.91 13.41
N VAL A 243 4.36 10.82 12.09
CA VAL A 243 5.28 10.10 11.18
C VAL A 243 6.65 10.76 11.12
N VAL A 244 6.76 12.08 11.22
CA VAL A 244 8.05 12.78 11.19
C VAL A 244 8.86 12.51 12.46
N SER A 245 8.22 12.53 13.62
CA SER A 245 8.88 12.30 14.91
C SER A 245 9.30 10.84 15.11
N GLU A 246 8.68 9.87 14.44
CA GLU A 246 9.05 8.45 14.53
C GLU A 246 9.95 7.97 13.37
N LEU A 247 9.73 8.47 12.15
CA LEU A 247 10.48 8.03 10.97
C LEU A 247 11.88 8.65 10.91
N LEU A 248 12.05 9.89 11.35
CA LEU A 248 13.37 10.53 11.35
C LEU A 248 14.36 9.92 12.35
N PRO A 249 13.98 9.55 13.59
CA PRO A 249 14.81 8.70 14.43
C PRO A 249 15.27 7.42 13.74
N ARG A 250 14.41 6.80 12.91
CA ARG A 250 14.72 5.56 12.18
C ARG A 250 15.63 5.80 10.98
N PHE A 251 15.47 6.93 10.28
CA PHE A 251 16.40 7.39 9.26
C PHE A 251 17.79 7.66 9.85
N ARG A 252 17.85 8.39 10.96
CA ARG A 252 19.08 8.63 11.73
C ARG A 252 19.74 7.31 12.12
N THR A 253 18.99 6.42 12.77
CA THR A 253 19.42 5.07 13.16
C THR A 253 19.96 4.26 11.97
N SER A 254 19.26 4.26 10.83
CA SER A 254 19.67 3.50 9.64
C SER A 254 20.94 4.06 8.98
N LEU A 255 21.31 5.30 9.29
CA LEU A 255 22.53 5.98 8.85
C LEU A 255 23.64 6.00 9.92
N GLY A 256 23.42 5.38 11.09
CA GLY A 256 24.40 5.41 12.18
C GLY A 256 24.42 6.70 13.01
N LEU A 257 23.37 7.52 12.93
CA LEU A 257 23.24 8.77 13.67
C LEU A 257 22.43 8.55 14.97
N PRO A 258 22.77 9.26 16.06
CA PRO A 258 22.03 9.17 17.31
C PRO A 258 20.60 9.70 17.14
N ALA A 259 19.63 9.06 17.80
CA ALA A 259 18.23 9.47 17.77
C ALA A 259 17.69 9.67 19.20
N GLN A 260 17.17 10.86 19.50
CA GLN A 260 16.51 11.13 20.78
C GLN A 260 15.20 10.34 20.89
N GLY A 261 14.99 9.66 22.03
CA GLY A 261 13.72 9.00 22.37
C GLY A 261 13.67 7.48 22.22
N LEU A 262 14.66 6.83 21.60
CA LEU A 262 14.82 5.37 21.65
C LEU A 262 15.97 5.01 22.60
N THR A 263 15.71 4.19 23.62
CA THR A 263 16.75 3.57 24.45
C THR A 263 17.64 2.72 23.56
N THR A 264 18.84 3.24 23.28
CA THR A 264 19.83 2.57 22.45
C THR A 264 20.56 1.58 23.32
N GLU A 265 20.36 0.28 23.03
CA GLU A 265 21.12 -0.75 23.74
C GLU A 265 22.63 -0.60 23.46
N PRO A 266 23.52 -0.89 24.43
CA PRO A 266 24.96 -0.66 24.31
C PRO A 266 25.60 -1.32 23.07
N HIS A 267 25.09 -2.48 22.65
CA HIS A 267 25.58 -3.20 21.46
C HIS A 267 25.29 -2.45 20.15
N VAL A 268 24.27 -1.58 20.15
CA VAL A 268 23.86 -0.81 18.97
C VAL A 268 24.70 0.46 18.83
N ALA A 269 25.20 1.02 19.93
CA ALA A 269 26.06 2.22 19.92
C ALA A 269 27.39 1.99 19.18
N GLU A 270 28.05 0.85 19.42
CA GLU A 270 29.28 0.47 18.71
C GLU A 270 29.03 0.18 17.22
N PHE A 271 27.86 -0.37 16.91
CA PHE A 271 27.41 -0.56 15.53
C PHE A 271 27.18 0.78 14.81
N TYR A 272 26.57 1.77 15.47
CA TYR A 272 26.34 3.10 14.89
C TYR A 272 27.64 3.86 14.63
N ALA A 273 28.63 3.74 15.51
CA ALA A 273 29.96 4.30 15.27
C ALA A 273 30.58 3.75 13.97
N LYS A 274 30.47 2.44 13.71
CA LYS A 274 30.94 1.80 12.47
C LYS A 274 30.10 2.16 11.23
N ALA A 275 28.79 2.37 11.39
CA ALA A 275 27.92 2.75 10.28
C ALA A 275 28.18 4.19 9.77
N LYS A 276 28.57 5.10 10.67
CA LYS A 276 28.96 6.49 10.33
C LYS A 276 30.24 6.56 9.48
N GLU A 277 31.11 5.55 9.57
CA GLU A 277 32.34 5.44 8.77
C GLU A 277 32.09 4.91 7.35
N GLN A 278 30.91 4.35 7.05
CA GLN A 278 30.57 3.86 5.71
C GLN A 278 30.18 5.01 4.79
N LYS A 279 30.91 5.16 3.67
CA LYS A 279 30.53 6.05 2.57
C LYS A 279 29.24 5.55 1.90
N PHE A 280 28.36 6.47 1.50
CA PHE A 280 27.15 6.15 0.73
C PHE A 280 27.48 5.29 -0.52
N PRO A 281 26.56 4.41 -0.96
CA PRO A 281 25.19 4.21 -0.49
C PRO A 281 25.08 3.33 0.78
N GLN A 282 24.08 3.60 1.62
CA GLN A 282 23.77 2.84 2.83
C GLN A 282 22.66 1.82 2.54
N PRO A 283 22.95 0.51 2.39
CA PRO A 283 21.99 -0.49 1.88
C PRO A 283 20.73 -0.61 2.73
N ARG A 284 20.85 -0.46 4.06
CA ARG A 284 19.71 -0.52 4.98
C ARG A 284 18.77 0.69 4.84
N PHE A 285 19.34 1.86 4.59
CA PHE A 285 18.56 3.07 4.32
C PHE A 285 17.76 2.93 3.02
N CYS A 286 18.40 2.41 1.96
CA CYS A 286 17.71 2.11 0.70
C CYS A 286 16.62 1.05 0.89
N ALA A 287 16.87 -0.02 1.65
CA ALA A 287 15.87 -1.05 1.92
C ALA A 287 14.65 -0.50 2.68
N LEU A 288 14.84 0.42 3.63
CA LEU A 288 13.74 1.10 4.31
C LEU A 288 12.92 1.95 3.32
N LEU A 289 13.57 2.66 2.42
CA LEU A 289 12.89 3.43 1.39
C LEU A 289 12.13 2.53 0.41
N GLU A 290 12.70 1.40 -0.02
CA GLU A 290 12.01 0.39 -0.84
C GLU A 290 10.75 -0.12 -0.14
N LEU A 291 10.80 -0.39 1.17
CA LEU A 291 9.62 -0.80 1.93
C LEU A 291 8.56 0.30 1.96
N LEU A 292 8.95 1.56 2.21
CA LEU A 292 8.01 2.69 2.15
C LEU A 292 7.35 2.79 0.78
N TRP A 293 8.13 2.70 -0.30
CA TRP A 293 7.63 2.72 -1.68
C TRP A 293 6.74 1.53 -2.03
N THR A 294 6.96 0.39 -1.38
CA THR A 294 6.16 -0.82 -1.58
C THR A 294 4.81 -0.73 -0.88
N PHE A 295 4.75 -0.09 0.29
CA PHE A 295 3.59 -0.18 1.19
C PHE A 295 2.75 1.09 1.31
N LEU A 296 3.26 2.24 0.86
CA LEU A 296 2.55 3.51 0.94
C LEU A 296 2.12 3.96 -0.46
N ASP A 297 0.95 4.60 -0.54
CA ASP A 297 0.50 5.24 -1.78
C ASP A 297 1.33 6.51 -2.10
N GLU A 298 1.25 6.98 -3.35
CA GLU A 298 2.05 8.12 -3.81
C GLU A 298 1.74 9.42 -3.03
N ALA A 299 0.52 9.60 -2.53
CA ALA A 299 0.14 10.78 -1.77
C ALA A 299 0.75 10.76 -0.35
N ALA A 300 0.65 9.63 0.34
CA ALA A 300 1.27 9.42 1.65
C ALA A 300 2.79 9.51 1.58
N LEU A 301 3.41 8.94 0.54
CA LEU A 301 4.85 9.08 0.29
C LEU A 301 5.25 10.52 0.04
N CYS A 302 4.48 11.25 -0.79
CA CYS A 302 4.72 12.65 -1.08
C CYS A 302 4.70 13.48 0.20
N ASP A 303 3.64 13.33 1.01
CA ASP A 303 3.50 14.05 2.27
C ASP A 303 4.67 13.71 3.22
N ILE A 304 4.98 12.43 3.46
CA ILE A 304 6.02 12.01 4.40
C ILE A 304 7.40 12.51 3.97
N LEU A 305 7.76 12.32 2.71
CA LEU A 305 9.05 12.72 2.18
C LEU A 305 9.19 14.25 2.17
N GLU A 306 8.13 14.98 1.83
CA GLU A 306 8.11 16.44 1.92
C GLU A 306 8.34 16.93 3.36
N HIS A 307 7.61 16.38 4.34
CA HIS A 307 7.81 16.76 5.74
C HIS A 307 9.24 16.46 6.22
N CYS A 308 9.79 15.28 5.86
CA CYS A 308 11.15 14.91 6.23
C CYS A 308 12.17 15.89 5.65
N VAL A 309 12.07 16.21 4.35
CA VAL A 309 12.99 17.16 3.71
C VAL A 309 12.83 18.56 4.29
N VAL A 310 11.60 19.06 4.47
CA VAL A 310 11.35 20.40 5.06
C VAL A 310 11.94 20.51 6.45
N ARG A 311 11.76 19.49 7.31
CA ARG A 311 12.29 19.52 8.68
C ARG A 311 13.82 19.53 8.71
N GLU A 312 14.47 18.69 7.90
CA GLU A 312 15.94 18.69 7.85
C GLU A 312 16.49 20.00 7.23
N CYS A 313 15.75 20.64 6.32
CA CYS A 313 16.08 21.98 5.82
C CYS A 313 15.96 23.07 6.91
N LEU A 314 14.94 22.99 7.78
CA LEU A 314 14.75 23.95 8.87
C LEU A 314 15.91 23.97 9.87
N LEU A 315 16.74 22.92 9.93
CA LEU A 315 17.94 22.91 10.79
C LEU A 315 18.98 23.96 10.36
N PHE A 316 19.03 24.30 9.07
CA PHE A 316 19.94 25.32 8.54
C PHE A 316 19.48 26.75 8.91
N ASP A 317 18.16 26.92 9.08
CA ASP A 317 17.52 28.16 9.54
C ASP A 317 17.67 28.42 11.06
N LEU A 318 18.22 27.47 11.82
CA LEU A 318 18.41 27.58 13.28
C LEU A 318 19.87 27.91 13.61
N ALA A 319 20.07 28.74 14.64
CA ALA A 319 21.40 28.96 15.18
C ALA A 319 21.90 27.64 15.79
N SER A 320 23.12 27.23 15.42
CA SER A 320 23.69 25.98 15.93
C SER A 320 24.01 26.11 17.42
N PRO A 321 23.70 25.10 18.25
CA PRO A 321 24.01 25.13 19.69
C PRO A 321 25.50 24.92 19.99
N ASP A 322 26.30 24.55 18.99
CA ASP A 322 27.73 24.31 19.10
C ASP A 322 28.46 24.69 17.80
N MET A 323 29.78 24.87 17.88
CA MET A 323 30.59 25.23 16.71
C MET A 323 30.86 24.09 15.74
N ASN A 324 30.45 22.85 16.06
CA ASN A 324 30.63 21.69 15.19
C ASN A 324 29.44 21.49 14.24
N PHE A 325 28.37 22.29 14.34
CA PHE A 325 27.20 22.22 13.46
C PHE A 325 26.59 20.81 13.37
N THR A 326 26.62 20.08 14.49
CA THR A 326 26.32 18.65 14.54
C THR A 326 24.95 18.33 13.92
N GLN A 327 23.93 19.13 14.28
CA GLN A 327 22.55 18.93 13.79
C GLN A 327 22.43 19.18 12.28
N GLN A 328 23.06 20.23 11.76
CA GLN A 328 23.03 20.57 10.34
C GLN A 328 23.76 19.49 9.50
N ILE A 329 24.89 18.99 10.00
CA ILE A 329 25.63 17.90 9.36
C ILE A 329 24.78 16.63 9.32
N GLU A 330 24.13 16.26 10.42
CA GLU A 330 23.23 15.10 10.46
C GLU A 330 22.06 15.22 9.48
N GLY A 331 21.44 16.40 9.38
CA GLY A 331 20.38 16.65 8.40
C GLY A 331 20.86 16.48 6.97
N LEU A 332 22.08 16.92 6.66
CA LEU A 332 22.70 16.71 5.35
C LEU A 332 22.87 15.21 5.03
N TYR A 333 23.30 14.40 6.00
CA TYR A 333 23.41 12.94 5.80
C TYR A 333 22.06 12.30 5.45
N ILE A 334 20.98 12.69 6.13
CA ILE A 334 19.63 12.16 5.83
C ILE A 334 19.22 12.54 4.41
N LEU A 335 19.38 13.81 4.03
CA LEU A 335 19.04 14.30 2.70
C LEU A 335 19.86 13.61 1.61
N CYS A 336 21.17 13.46 1.80
CA CYS A 336 22.04 12.72 0.89
C CYS A 336 21.61 11.25 0.76
N GLY A 337 21.22 10.61 1.86
CA GLY A 337 20.70 9.25 1.89
C GLY A 337 19.40 9.10 1.08
N LEU A 338 18.45 10.03 1.25
CA LEU A 338 17.18 10.02 0.49
C LEU A 338 17.43 10.09 -1.01
N MET A 339 18.44 10.88 -1.40
CA MET A 339 18.85 11.05 -2.79
C MET A 339 19.58 9.83 -3.38
N GLN A 340 20.03 8.86 -2.57
CA GLN A 340 20.66 7.64 -3.10
C GLN A 340 19.63 6.68 -3.70
N HIS A 341 18.43 6.61 -3.12
CA HIS A 341 17.38 5.72 -3.60
C HIS A 341 16.73 6.26 -4.88
N ARG A 342 16.70 5.45 -5.95
CA ARG A 342 16.30 5.90 -7.30
C ARG A 342 14.89 6.48 -7.33
N ASN A 343 13.91 5.79 -6.76
CA ASN A 343 12.50 6.22 -6.83
C ASN A 343 12.26 7.45 -5.95
N THR A 344 12.82 7.46 -4.74
CA THR A 344 12.78 8.61 -3.82
C THR A 344 13.40 9.84 -4.46
N ARG A 345 14.59 9.72 -5.07
CA ARG A 345 15.25 10.83 -5.77
C ARG A 345 14.38 11.40 -6.88
N HIS A 346 13.84 10.57 -7.78
CA HIS A 346 12.99 11.05 -8.87
C HIS A 346 11.73 11.75 -8.33
N HIS A 347 11.09 11.18 -7.33
CA HIS A 347 9.89 11.75 -6.72
C HIS A 347 10.20 13.09 -6.04
N LEU A 348 11.27 13.17 -5.25
CA LEU A 348 11.71 14.39 -4.60
C LEU A 348 12.00 15.48 -5.63
N VAL A 349 12.77 15.20 -6.68
CA VAL A 349 13.08 16.17 -7.75
C VAL A 349 11.82 16.64 -8.49
N LYS A 350 10.85 15.75 -8.69
CA LYS A 350 9.62 16.06 -9.43
C LYS A 350 8.62 16.89 -8.62
N TYR A 351 8.45 16.57 -7.33
CA TYR A 351 7.32 17.08 -6.54
C TYR A 351 7.71 17.98 -5.36
N VAL A 352 8.92 17.84 -4.83
CA VAL A 352 9.34 18.48 -3.57
C VAL A 352 10.47 19.48 -3.81
N LEU A 353 11.64 19.00 -4.24
CA LEU A 353 12.80 19.79 -4.60
C LEU A 353 12.49 20.62 -5.86
N PHE A 354 13.04 21.84 -5.92
CA PHE A 354 12.82 22.84 -6.98
C PHE A 354 11.41 23.46 -7.05
N ASN A 355 10.35 22.71 -6.78
CA ASN A 355 8.97 23.24 -6.74
C ASN A 355 8.62 23.86 -5.38
N LYS A 356 9.09 23.27 -4.28
CA LYS A 356 8.72 23.68 -2.90
C LYS A 356 9.90 24.00 -2.01
N ILE A 357 11.11 23.59 -2.35
CA ILE A 357 12.34 23.88 -1.60
C ILE A 357 13.38 24.37 -2.60
N THR A 358 13.85 25.59 -2.37
CA THR A 358 14.78 26.31 -3.24
C THR A 358 16.21 26.12 -2.71
N PHE A 359 17.21 26.21 -3.60
CA PHE A 359 18.62 25.90 -3.28
C PHE A 359 19.22 26.83 -2.20
N ASP A 360 18.74 28.07 -2.13
CA ASP A 360 19.08 29.08 -1.12
C ASP A 360 18.84 28.61 0.32
N ASN A 361 17.85 27.75 0.56
CA ASN A 361 17.60 27.19 1.89
C ASN A 361 18.78 26.33 2.40
N PHE A 362 19.58 25.75 1.51
CA PHE A 362 20.76 24.96 1.88
C PHE A 362 22.03 25.80 2.04
N LEU A 363 22.00 27.06 1.59
CA LEU A 363 23.14 27.98 1.67
C LEU A 363 23.07 28.92 2.89
N ASN A 364 21.88 29.11 3.45
CA ASN A 364 21.66 29.97 4.61
C ASN A 364 21.94 29.23 5.93
N ILE A 365 23.21 28.92 6.20
CA ILE A 365 23.62 28.49 7.55
C ILE A 365 23.62 29.72 8.46
N LYS A 366 22.74 29.76 9.46
CA LYS A 366 22.77 30.85 10.45
C LYS A 366 24.06 30.82 11.27
N CYS A 367 24.58 32.02 11.55
CA CYS A 367 25.69 32.18 12.46
C CYS A 367 25.31 31.68 13.87
N PRO A 368 26.25 31.09 14.62
CA PRO A 368 26.07 30.80 16.03
C PRO A 368 25.71 32.05 16.82
N ASP A 369 24.87 31.91 17.85
CA ASP A 369 24.46 33.04 18.68
C ASP A 369 25.55 33.45 19.69
N ASP A 370 25.33 34.57 20.38
CA ASP A 370 26.26 35.11 21.37
C ASP A 370 26.60 34.11 22.49
N SER A 371 25.69 33.20 22.84
CA SER A 371 25.94 32.21 23.88
C SER A 371 26.96 31.17 23.42
N VAL A 372 26.82 30.69 22.19
CA VAL A 372 27.74 29.73 21.55
C VAL A 372 29.06 30.41 21.21
N LEU A 373 29.03 31.62 20.66
CA LEU A 373 30.24 32.39 20.35
C LEU A 373 31.09 32.65 21.60
N LYS A 374 30.49 32.91 22.77
CA LYS A 374 31.22 33.07 24.05
C LYS A 374 31.97 31.81 24.48
N THR A 375 31.58 30.62 24.03
CA THR A 375 32.30 29.38 24.35
C THR A 375 33.65 29.28 23.64
N VAL A 376 33.82 29.97 22.51
CA VAL A 376 35.02 29.91 21.67
C VAL A 376 35.78 31.23 21.67
N VAL A 377 35.07 32.36 21.70
CA VAL A 377 35.62 33.71 21.72
C VAL A 377 35.66 34.22 23.17
N ARG A 378 36.76 33.94 23.87
CA ARG A 378 36.95 34.31 25.29
C ARG A 378 37.08 35.81 25.52
N LYS A 379 37.60 36.56 24.55
CA LYS A 379 37.83 38.01 24.65
C LYS A 379 37.51 38.70 23.32
N PRO A 380 36.37 39.41 23.21
CA PRO A 380 36.06 40.17 22.00
C PRO A 380 37.05 41.34 21.85
N TRP A 381 37.58 41.54 20.64
CA TRP A 381 38.54 42.60 20.34
C TRP A 381 37.96 44.00 20.54
N TRP A 382 36.65 44.18 20.33
CA TRP A 382 35.96 45.47 20.47
C TRP A 382 34.78 45.34 21.44
N GLN A 383 34.88 45.93 22.63
CA GLN A 383 33.77 46.00 23.60
C GLN A 383 32.94 47.27 23.34
N LYS A 384 31.61 47.13 23.25
CA LYS A 384 30.71 48.29 23.27
C LYS A 384 30.86 49.04 24.61
N PRO A 385 30.86 50.38 24.62
CA PRO A 385 30.87 51.13 25.88
C PRO A 385 29.60 50.78 26.68
N THR A 386 29.76 50.31 27.92
CA THR A 386 28.63 50.07 28.83
C THR A 386 27.93 51.40 29.14
N PRO A 387 26.58 51.49 29.03
CA PRO A 387 25.84 52.63 29.53
C PRO A 387 26.04 52.70 31.05
N LYS A 388 26.35 53.90 31.55
CA LYS A 388 26.48 54.18 32.99
C LYS A 388 25.14 54.14 33.70
#